data_AF-A0A7C4XTT7-F1
#
_entry.id   AF-A0A7C4XTT7-F1
#
_cell.length_a   1.000
_cell.length_b   1.000
_cell.length_c   1.000
_cell.angle_alpha   90.00
_cell.angle_beta   90.00
_cell.angle_gamma   90.00
#
_symmetry.space_group_name_H-M   'P 1'
#
loop_
_entity.id
_entity.type
_entity.pdbx_description
1 polymer ?
#
loop_
_entity_poly.entity_id
_entity_poly.type
_entity_poly.pdbx_seq_one_letter_code
_entity_poly.pdbx_strand_id
1 'polypeptide(L)'
;MKAAPSITNTMRDRNFYINSIKMDLFRVVTASGDLSKPPATLSIKEFLEHAINDFNKFSGTSHDNAIRSKLQQLYNDMYRLEDFNHRLRWVEEVLTARCRLY
;
A
#
# COMPACT_ATOMS: atom_id res chain seq x y z
N MET A 1 -21.45 -31.60 -9.07
CA MET A 1 -20.72 -30.62 -9.89
C MET A 1 -20.63 -29.32 -9.10
N LYS A 2 -19.42 -28.83 -8.75
CA LYS A 2 -19.28 -27.48 -8.15
C LYS A 2 -19.41 -26.46 -9.27
N ALA A 3 -20.38 -25.55 -9.16
CA ALA A 3 -20.53 -24.45 -10.09
C ALA A 3 -19.25 -23.61 -10.11
N ALA A 4 -18.78 -23.22 -11.30
CA ALA A 4 -17.66 -22.30 -11.44
C ALA A 4 -18.04 -20.96 -10.77
N PRO A 5 -17.13 -20.34 -9.99
CA PRO A 5 -17.41 -19.06 -9.34
C PRO A 5 -17.75 -18.01 -10.41
N SER A 6 -18.86 -17.30 -10.20
CA SER A 6 -19.32 -16.22 -11.07
C SER A 6 -18.26 -15.11 -11.18
N ILE A 7 -17.96 -14.67 -12.40
CA ILE A 7 -17.02 -13.58 -12.75
C ILE A 7 -17.33 -12.26 -12.00
N THR A 8 -18.58 -12.07 -11.57
CA THR A 8 -18.99 -10.89 -10.80
C THR A 8 -18.46 -10.89 -9.36
N ASN A 9 -18.22 -12.06 -8.75
CA ASN A 9 -17.66 -12.14 -7.40
C ASN A 9 -16.16 -11.77 -7.40
N THR A 10 -15.41 -12.21 -8.41
CA THR A 10 -13.96 -11.96 -8.48
C THR A 10 -13.60 -10.48 -8.68
N MET A 11 -14.38 -9.74 -9.49
CA MET A 11 -14.19 -8.30 -9.65
C MET A 11 -14.60 -7.50 -8.40
N ARG A 12 -15.66 -7.92 -7.72
CA ARG A 12 -16.10 -7.29 -6.47
C ARG A 12 -15.05 -7.47 -5.37
N ASP A 13 -14.49 -8.67 -5.26
CA ASP A 13 -13.45 -8.98 -4.29
C ASP A 13 -12.16 -8.21 -4.59
N ARG A 14 -11.74 -8.12 -5.86
CA ARG A 14 -10.59 -7.29 -6.25
C ARG A 14 -10.79 -5.83 -5.83
N ASN A 15 -11.94 -5.23 -6.17
CA ASN A 15 -12.21 -3.83 -5.86
C ASN A 15 -12.23 -3.58 -4.34
N PHE A 16 -12.73 -4.54 -3.56
CA PHE A 16 -12.66 -4.47 -2.11
C PHE A 16 -11.20 -4.40 -1.62
N TYR A 17 -10.34 -5.31 -2.06
CA TYR A 17 -8.93 -5.31 -1.65
C TYR A 17 -8.16 -4.08 -2.17
N ILE A 18 -8.40 -3.63 -3.40
CA ILE A 18 -7.80 -2.38 -3.91
C ILE A 18 -8.19 -1.18 -3.04
N ASN A 19 -9.44 -1.10 -2.61
CA ASN A 19 -9.89 -0.03 -1.71
C ASN A 19 -9.28 -0.17 -0.30
N SER A 20 -9.14 -1.39 0.22
CA SER A 20 -8.43 -1.68 1.47
C SER A 20 -7.00 -1.15 1.42
N ILE A 21 -6.23 -1.56 0.38
CA ILE A 21 -4.87 -1.10 0.13
C ILE A 21 -4.80 0.43 0.06
N LYS A 22 -5.70 1.07 -0.70
CA LYS A 22 -5.74 2.54 -0.81
C LYS A 22 -5.95 3.24 0.54
N MET A 23 -6.74 2.64 1.43
CA MET A 23 -6.98 3.18 2.76
C MET A 23 -5.75 3.04 3.65
N ASP A 24 -5.06 1.90 3.62
CA ASP A 24 -3.84 1.72 4.40
C ASP A 24 -2.70 2.60 3.91
N LEU A 25 -2.53 2.76 2.61
CA LEU A 25 -1.54 3.72 2.07
C LEU A 25 -1.86 5.17 2.47
N PHE A 26 -3.14 5.53 2.60
CA PHE A 26 -3.52 6.84 3.14
C PHE A 26 -3.17 6.99 4.64
N ARG A 27 -3.36 5.92 5.43
CA ARG A 27 -2.95 5.89 6.84
C ARG A 27 -1.44 5.98 6.99
N VAL A 28 -0.67 5.30 6.12
CA VAL A 28 0.78 5.45 6.04
C VAL A 28 1.17 6.90 5.80
N VAL A 29 0.59 7.55 4.79
CA VAL A 29 0.84 8.98 4.50
C VAL A 29 0.48 9.85 5.69
N THR A 30 -0.62 9.57 6.41
CA THR A 30 -1.01 10.35 7.59
C THR A 30 -0.02 10.17 8.75
N ALA A 31 0.43 8.93 8.98
CA ALA A 31 1.36 8.56 10.05
C ALA A 31 2.80 9.06 9.81
N SER A 32 3.13 9.39 8.55
CA SER A 32 4.46 9.83 8.13
C SER A 32 4.48 11.25 7.52
N GLY A 33 3.35 11.88 7.23
CA GLY A 33 3.30 13.15 6.48
C GLY A 33 3.55 14.39 7.32
N ASP A 34 3.32 14.33 8.63
CA ASP A 34 3.61 15.46 9.54
C ASP A 34 5.09 15.48 9.91
N LEU A 35 5.88 16.23 9.14
CA LEU A 35 7.33 16.32 9.30
C LEU A 35 7.75 17.08 10.58
N SER A 36 6.82 17.72 11.29
CA SER A 36 7.09 18.38 12.57
C SER A 36 7.14 17.41 13.75
N LYS A 37 6.68 16.16 13.56
CA LYS A 37 6.62 15.11 14.57
C LYS A 37 7.49 13.93 14.16
N PRO A 38 8.00 13.12 15.11
CA PRO A 38 8.63 11.85 14.78
C PRO A 38 7.68 10.95 13.97
N PRO A 39 8.20 10.14 13.03
CA PRO A 39 7.37 9.20 12.27
C PRO A 39 6.78 8.15 13.22
N ALA A 40 5.50 7.81 13.05
CA ALA A 40 4.85 6.73 13.79
C ALA A 40 5.24 5.36 13.20
N THR A 41 6.52 4.99 13.33
CA THR A 41 7.17 3.87 12.63
C THR A 41 6.43 2.54 12.76
N LEU A 42 5.91 2.21 13.95
CA LEU A 42 5.14 0.98 14.16
C LEU A 42 3.87 0.95 13.31
N SER A 43 3.07 2.02 13.35
CA SER A 43 1.84 2.11 12.57
C SER A 43 2.13 2.14 11.06
N ILE A 44 3.17 2.85 10.63
CA ILE A 44 3.61 2.86 9.22
C ILE A 44 3.92 1.43 8.75
N LYS A 45 4.66 0.68 9.58
CA LYS A 45 5.07 -0.70 9.29
C LYS A 45 3.86 -1.61 9.15
N GLU A 46 2.95 -1.56 10.14
CA GLU A 46 1.73 -2.38 10.16
C GLU A 46 0.84 -2.12 8.93
N PHE A 47 0.59 -0.85 8.60
CA PHE A 47 -0.25 -0.52 7.44
C PHE A 47 0.41 -0.88 6.11
N LEU A 48 1.74 -0.71 5.97
CA LEU A 48 2.44 -1.15 4.75
C LEU A 48 2.44 -2.67 4.61
N GLU A 49 2.68 -3.43 5.68
CA GLU A 49 2.61 -4.89 5.66
C GLU A 49 1.21 -5.36 5.27
N HIS A 50 0.18 -4.77 5.86
CA HIS A 50 -1.21 -5.09 5.52
C HIS A 50 -1.49 -4.82 4.04
N ALA A 51 -1.15 -3.63 3.53
CA ALA A 51 -1.30 -3.27 2.13
C ALA A 51 -0.57 -4.23 1.18
N ILE A 52 0.68 -4.60 1.49
CA ILE A 52 1.48 -5.54 0.68
C ILE A 52 0.85 -6.94 0.70
N ASN A 53 0.32 -7.37 1.85
CA ASN A 53 -0.28 -8.69 2.01
C ASN A 53 -1.63 -8.82 1.28
N ASP A 54 -2.40 -7.74 1.19
CA ASP A 54 -3.69 -7.71 0.49
C ASP A 54 -3.55 -7.97 -1.02
N PHE A 55 -2.40 -7.68 -1.64
CA PHE A 55 -2.13 -8.07 -3.04
C PHE A 55 -2.14 -9.60 -3.25
N ASN A 56 -1.96 -10.41 -2.21
CA ASN A 56 -2.04 -11.88 -2.32
C ASN A 56 -3.48 -12.40 -2.26
N LYS A 57 -4.47 -11.54 -2.03
CA LYS A 57 -5.89 -11.92 -1.85
C LYS A 57 -6.69 -11.91 -3.16
N PHE A 58 -6.09 -11.45 -4.25
CA PHE A 58 -6.69 -11.44 -5.58
C PHE A 58 -5.65 -11.75 -6.65
N SER A 59 -6.10 -12.11 -7.86
CA SER A 59 -5.20 -12.29 -9.00
C SER A 59 -4.70 -10.93 -9.47
N GLY A 60 -3.41 -10.64 -9.21
CA GLY A 60 -2.78 -9.37 -9.60
C GLY A 60 -2.49 -9.29 -11.09
N THR A 61 -2.57 -8.07 -11.62
CA THR A 61 -2.03 -7.71 -12.94
C THR A 61 -0.53 -7.43 -12.87
N SER A 62 0.14 -7.27 -14.03
CA SER A 62 1.54 -6.80 -14.07
C SER A 62 1.70 -5.43 -13.39
N HIS A 63 0.70 -4.55 -13.53
CA HIS A 63 0.66 -3.25 -12.87
C HIS A 63 0.54 -3.36 -11.34
N ASP A 64 -0.35 -4.22 -10.86
CA ASP A 64 -0.51 -4.48 -9.42
C ASP A 64 0.80 -5.01 -8.81
N ASN A 65 1.48 -5.92 -9.51
CA ASN A 65 2.76 -6.46 -9.07
C ASN A 65 3.87 -5.38 -9.04
N ALA A 66 3.90 -4.48 -10.02
CA ALA A 66 4.85 -3.37 -10.03
C ALA A 66 4.63 -2.43 -8.84
N ILE A 67 3.37 -2.12 -8.51
CA ILE A 67 3.04 -1.32 -7.32
C ILE A 67 3.45 -2.06 -6.05
N ARG A 68 3.13 -3.34 -5.92
CA ARG A 68 3.53 -4.16 -4.77
C ARG A 68 5.04 -4.15 -4.58
N SER A 69 5.83 -4.33 -5.63
CA SER A 69 7.29 -4.27 -5.56
C SER A 69 7.79 -2.90 -5.11
N LYS A 70 7.16 -1.81 -5.60
CA LYS A 70 7.49 -0.45 -5.11
C LYS A 70 7.18 -0.29 -3.62
N LEU A 71 6.06 -0.83 -3.13
CA LEU A 71 5.71 -0.79 -1.71
C LEU A 71 6.70 -1.61 -0.86
N GLN A 72 7.17 -2.75 -1.35
CA GLN A 72 8.21 -3.55 -0.69
C GLN A 72 9.54 -2.80 -0.61
N GLN A 73 9.93 -2.09 -1.67
CA GLN A 73 11.09 -1.21 -1.64
C GLN A 73 10.91 -0.12 -0.56
N LEU A 74 9.76 0.58 -0.57
CA LEU A 74 9.46 1.64 0.39
C LEU A 74 9.49 1.12 1.83
N TYR A 75 8.95 -0.07 2.08
CA TYR A 75 9.02 -0.72 3.38
C TYR A 75 10.48 -0.93 3.84
N ASN A 76 11.35 -1.40 2.95
CA ASN A 76 12.76 -1.58 3.25
C ASN A 76 13.51 -0.27 3.49
N ASP A 77 13.04 0.84 2.91
CA ASP A 77 13.64 2.17 3.06
C ASP A 77 13.18 2.92 4.33
N MET A 78 12.23 2.37 5.09
CA MET A 78 11.65 3.01 6.27
C MET A 78 12.65 3.37 7.39
N TYR A 79 13.82 2.73 7.44
CA TYR A 79 14.85 3.04 8.44
C TYR A 79 15.40 4.47 8.33
N ARG A 80 15.13 5.15 7.21
CA ARG A 80 15.61 6.51 6.92
C ARG A 80 14.57 7.58 7.17
N LEU A 81 13.42 7.25 7.76
CA LEU A 81 12.33 8.21 7.95
C LEU A 81 12.63 9.32 8.97
N GLU A 82 13.69 9.20 9.77
CA GLU A 82 14.14 10.31 10.62
C GLU A 82 14.82 11.44 9.81
N ASP A 83 15.31 11.16 8.59
CA ASP A 83 15.81 12.20 7.68
C ASP A 83 14.62 12.92 7.02
N PHE A 84 14.49 14.22 7.31
CA PHE A 84 13.42 15.08 6.82
C PHE A 84 13.22 15.04 5.30
N ASN A 85 14.29 15.20 4.53
CA ASN A 85 14.21 15.26 3.06
C ASN A 85 13.96 13.88 2.46
N HIS A 86 14.50 12.84 3.09
CA HIS A 86 14.18 11.48 2.70
C HIS A 86 12.70 11.17 2.96
N ARG A 87 12.21 11.48 4.17
CA ARG A 87 10.83 11.26 4.58
C ARG A 87 9.83 11.96 3.68
N LEU A 88 10.07 13.23 3.33
CA LEU A 88 9.20 13.97 2.40
C LEU A 88 9.02 13.21 1.08
N ARG A 89 10.14 12.84 0.43
CA ARG A 89 10.11 12.09 -0.83
C ARG A 89 9.48 10.72 -0.68
N TRP A 90 9.78 10.03 0.42
CA TRP A 90 9.23 8.71 0.70
C TRP A 90 7.70 8.77 0.83
N VAL A 91 7.16 9.78 1.53
CA VAL A 91 5.71 10.02 1.67
C VAL A 91 5.06 10.29 0.30
N GLU A 92 5.70 11.11 -0.54
CA GLU A 92 5.25 11.39 -1.90
C GLU A 92 5.20 10.12 -2.76
N GLU A 93 6.19 9.24 -2.63
CA GLU A 93 6.21 7.96 -3.35
C GLU A 93 5.10 7.02 -2.88
N VAL A 94 4.80 6.95 -1.57
CA VAL A 94 3.64 6.19 -1.06
C VAL A 94 2.34 6.75 -1.61
N LEU A 95 2.17 8.08 -1.59
CA LEU A 95 0.98 8.73 -2.13
C LEU A 95 0.83 8.47 -3.63
N THR A 96 1.95 8.49 -4.37
CA THR A 96 1.98 8.17 -5.80
C THR A 96 1.55 6.72 -6.06
N ALA A 97 2.07 5.76 -5.28
CA ALA A 97 1.68 4.36 -5.38
C ALA A 97 0.17 4.18 -5.14
N ARG A 98 -0.37 4.85 -4.13
CA ARG A 98 -1.80 4.87 -3.83
C ARG A 98 -2.63 5.39 -5.01
N CYS A 99 -2.25 6.52 -5.59
CA CYS A 99 -2.98 7.14 -6.70
C CYS A 99 -2.97 6.30 -7.98
N ARG A 100 -1.97 5.41 -8.14
CA ARG A 100 -1.85 4.53 -9.31
C ARG A 100 -2.68 3.24 -9.20
N LEU A 101 -3.33 2.97 -8.07
CA LEU A 101 -4.21 1.81 -7.92
C LEU A 101 -5.57 2.06 -8.58
N TYR A 102 -6.00 1.18 -9.49
CA TYR A 102 -7.33 1.21 -10.13
C TYR A 102 -7.86 -0.20 -10.39
#